data_AF-A0A356R5V2-F1
#
_entry.id   AF-A0A356R5V2-F1
#
_cell.length_a   1.000
_cell.length_b   1.000
_cell.length_c   1.000
_cell.angle_alpha   90.00
_cell.angle_beta   90.00
_cell.angle_gamma   90.00
#
_symmetry.space_group_name_H-M   'P 1'
#
loop_
_entity.id
_entity.type
_entity.pdbx_description
1 polymer ?
#
loop_
_entity_poly.entity_id
_entity_poly.type
_entity_poly.pdbx_seq_one_letter_code
_entity_poly.pdbx_strand_id
1 'polypeptide(L)' 'MARSLVIVESPTKAKTLSKYFGHNYQALASVGHLKDLTTNWALTSNTASTVLSQKLDL' A
#
# COMPACT_ATOMS: atom_id res chain seq x y z
N MET A 1 -4.90 1.79 -32.66
CA MET A 1 -5.20 0.77 -31.61
C MET A 1 -5.16 1.42 -30.24
N ALA A 2 -5.99 0.94 -29.30
CA ALA A 2 -5.87 1.29 -27.90
C ALA A 2 -4.58 0.67 -27.32
N ARG A 3 -3.84 1.43 -26.50
CA ARG A 3 -2.63 0.92 -25.83
C ARG A 3 -3.03 0.17 -24.56
N SER A 4 -2.47 -1.01 -24.36
CA SER A 4 -2.71 -1.82 -23.16
C SER A 4 -1.81 -1.38 -22.02
N LEU A 5 -2.37 -1.26 -20.81
CA LEU A 5 -1.62 -0.88 -19.61
C LEU A 5 -1.12 -2.13 -18.87
N VAL A 6 0.17 -2.15 -18.55
CA VAL A 6 0.81 -3.22 -17.77
C VAL A 6 1.38 -2.59 -16.49
N ILE A 7 0.98 -3.12 -15.33
CA ILE A 7 1.44 -2.63 -14.02
C ILE A 7 2.36 -3.68 -13.39
N VAL A 8 3.50 -3.26 -12.86
CA VAL A 8 4.49 -4.13 -12.19
C VAL A 8 4.91 -3.56 -10.84
N GLU A 9 5.53 -4.37 -9.97
CA GLU A 9 5.81 -3.91 -8.59
C GLU A 9 7.03 -2.98 -8.48
N SER A 10 8.03 -3.11 -9.38
CA SER A 10 9.26 -2.32 -9.30
C SER A 10 9.57 -1.50 -10.58
N PRO A 11 10.18 -0.31 -10.44
CA PRO A 11 10.54 0.55 -11.57
C PRO A 11 11.55 -0.12 -12.52
N THR A 12 12.45 -0.95 -11.98
CA THR A 12 13.43 -1.68 -12.78
C THR A 12 12.75 -2.68 -13.71
N LYS A 13 11.71 -3.39 -13.25
CA LYS A 13 10.94 -4.31 -14.11
C LYS A 13 10.19 -3.56 -15.20
N ALA A 14 9.58 -2.41 -14.89
CA ALA A 14 8.92 -1.58 -15.91
C ALA A 14 9.90 -1.15 -17.00
N LYS A 15 11.10 -0.67 -16.62
CA LYS A 15 12.15 -0.26 -17.56
C LYS A 15 12.63 -1.42 -18.45
N THR A 16 12.70 -2.63 -17.91
CA THR A 16 13.07 -3.82 -18.68
C THR A 16 11.95 -4.23 -19.64
N LEU A 17 10.70 -4.31 -19.17
CA LEU A 17 9.56 -4.70 -20.01
C LEU A 17 9.24 -3.69 -21.10
N SER A 18 9.45 -2.39 -20.88
CA SER A 18 9.29 -1.36 -21.93
C SER A 18 10.23 -1.56 -23.13
N LYS A 19 11.33 -2.33 -22.98
CA LYS A 19 12.21 -2.68 -24.11
C LYS A 19 11.65 -3.83 -24.93
N TYR A 20 10.89 -4.72 -24.30
CA TYR A 20 10.32 -5.92 -24.94
C TYR A 20 8.92 -5.65 -25.50
N PHE A 21 8.15 -4.81 -24.82
CA PHE A 21 6.84 -4.40 -25.28
C PHE A 21 6.97 -3.20 -26.22
N GLY A 22 6.58 -3.39 -27.48
CA GLY A 22 6.52 -2.30 -28.44
C GLY A 22 5.43 -1.27 -28.12
N HIS A 23 5.18 -0.36 -29.07
CA HIS A 23 4.28 0.80 -28.93
C HIS A 23 2.82 0.52 -28.52
N ASN A 24 2.39 -0.75 -28.54
CA ASN A 24 1.04 -1.16 -28.17
C ASN A 24 0.82 -1.28 -26.66
N TYR A 25 1.88 -1.20 -25.85
CA TYR A 25 1.79 -1.34 -24.40
C TYR A 25 2.43 -0.15 -23.68
N GLN A 26 1.90 0.15 -22.50
CA GLN A 26 2.50 1.08 -21.56
C GLN A 26 2.77 0.35 -20.24
N ALA A 27 4.04 0.27 -19.83
CA ALA A 27 4.43 -0.33 -18.56
C ALA A 27 4.64 0.74 -17.48
N LEU A 28 3.99 0.58 -16.33
CA LEU A 28 4.11 1.45 -15.16
C LEU A 28 4.43 0.63 -13.90
N ALA A 29 5.11 1.24 -12.94
CA ALA A 29 5.43 0.60 -11.67
C ALA A 29 4.49 1.06 -10.54
N SER A 30 4.05 0.15 -9.68
CA SER A 30 3.28 0.43 -8.46
C SER A 30 4.16 0.93 -7.31
N VAL A 31 5.49 0.75 -7.42
CA VAL A 31 6.49 1.17 -6.42
C VAL A 31 6.21 0.52 -5.04
N GLY A 32 5.76 -0.74 -5.04
CA GLY A 32 5.41 -1.48 -3.83
C GLY A 32 3.90 -1.60 -3.59
N HIS A 33 3.52 -1.73 -2.31
CA HIS A 33 2.14 -1.92 -1.88
C HIS A 33 1.34 -0.62 -1.96
N LEU A 34 0.21 -0.65 -2.67
CA LEU A 34 -0.69 0.50 -2.80
C LEU A 34 -1.66 0.65 -1.63
N LYS A 35 -1.97 -0.46 -0.96
CA LYS A 35 -2.85 -0.50 0.19
C LYS A 35 -2.30 -1.52 1.18
N ASP A 36 -2.10 -1.07 2.40
CA ASP A 36 -1.74 -1.92 3.51
C ASP A 36 -2.88 -1.95 4.52
N LEU A 37 -2.96 -3.03 5.29
CA LEU A 37 -3.88 -3.10 6.41
C LEU A 37 -3.24 -2.38 7.59
N THR A 38 -4.07 -1.76 8.44
CA THR A 38 -3.58 -1.22 9.71
C THR A 38 -3.06 -2.37 10.57
N THR A 39 -1.77 -2.38 10.84
CA THR A 39 -1.09 -3.39 11.67
C THR A 39 -1.46 -3.27 13.15
N ASN A 40 -2.06 -2.14 13.54
CA ASN A 40 -2.27 -1.75 14.94
C ASN A 40 -3.75 -1.60 15.34
N TRP A 41 -4.63 -2.45 14.80
CA TRP A 41 -5.97 -2.69 15.36
C TRP A 41 -5.94 -3.31 16.79
N ALA A 42 -4.77 -3.67 17.32
CA ALA A 42 -4.64 -4.39 18.59
C ALA A 42 -4.17 -3.58 19.81
N LEU A 43 -4.05 -2.24 19.75
CA LEU A 43 -3.48 -1.45 20.87
C LEU A 43 -4.44 -0.49 21.59
N THR A 44 -5.75 -0.54 21.34
CA THR A 44 -6.73 0.34 22.03
C THR A 44 -7.59 -0.34 23.10
N SER A 45 -7.37 -1.61 23.44
CA SER A 45 -8.17 -2.28 24.48
C SER A 45 -7.70 -2.04 25.91
N ASN A 46 -6.44 -1.63 26.15
CA ASN A 46 -5.87 -1.55 27.50
C ASN A 46 -5.53 -0.13 28.01
N THR A 47 -5.60 0.90 27.14
CA THR A 47 -5.35 2.29 27.56
C THR A 47 -6.64 2.98 28.05
N ALA A 48 -7.81 2.54 27.59
CA ALA A 48 -9.10 3.15 27.96
C ALA A 48 -9.54 2.81 29.40
N SER A 49 -9.16 1.64 29.94
CA SER A 49 -9.53 1.19 31.28
C SER A 49 -8.79 1.95 32.40
N THR A 50 -7.53 2.34 32.17
CA THR A 50 -6.72 3.07 33.16
C THR A 50 -7.22 4.51 33.36
N VAL A 51 -7.62 5.19 32.28
CA VAL A 51 -8.06 6.60 32.35
C VAL A 51 -9.45 6.75 32.98
N LEU A 52 -10.32 5.73 32.86
CA LEU A 52 -11.62 5.70 33.53
C LEU A 52 -11.50 5.45 35.04
N SER A 53 -10.54 4.63 35.46
CA SER A 53 -10.30 4.36 36.89
C SER A 53 -9.78 5.61 37.61
N GLN A 54 -8.87 6.37 36.98
CA GLN A 54 -8.33 7.61 37.55
C GLN A 54 -9.34 8.78 37.59
N LYS A 55 -10.49 8.65 36.92
CA LYS A 55 -11.54 9.68 36.93
C LYS A 55 -12.67 9.38 37.92
N LEU A 56 -12.66 8.20 38.57
CA LEU A 56 -13.61 7.83 39.61
C LEU A 56 -13.07 8.04 41.04
N ASP A 57 -11.77 8.33 41.18
CA ASP A 57 -11.11 8.65 42.45
C ASP A 57 -11.06 10.17 42.77
N LEU A 58 -12.00 10.96 42.22
CA LEU A 58 -12.23 12.37 42.60
C LEU A 58 -13.64 12.56 43.16
#